data_AF-A0A1U7CI53-F1
#
_entry.id   AF-A0A1U7CI53-F1
#
_cell.length_a   1.000
_cell.length_b   1.000
_cell.length_c   1.000
_cell.angle_alpha   90.00
_cell.angle_beta   90.00
_cell.angle_gamma   90.00
#
_symmetry.space_group_name_H-M   'P 1'
#
loop_
_entity.id
_entity.type
_entity.pdbx_description
1 polymer ?
#
loop_
_entity_poly.entity_id
_entity_poly.type
_entity_poly.pdbx_seq_one_letter_code
_entity_poly.pdbx_strand_id
1 'polypeptide(L)'
;MEMPWVAAIAAVVLLLGLWLMFAGRGIRRRSGLGGGKTVSLDRITLTSARLGLAGRPDRLVKTEGTIIPEEWKSARTVRPWHRAQMGV
;
A
#
# COMPACT_ATOMS: atom_id res chain seq x y z
N MET A 1 -27.12 13.81 -34.93
CA MET A 1 -26.33 14.90 -34.32
C MET A 1 -25.18 14.25 -33.59
N GLU A 2 -24.01 14.20 -34.23
CA GLU A 2 -22.75 13.97 -33.53
C GLU A 2 -22.64 15.10 -32.49
N MET A 3 -22.49 14.78 -31.19
CA MET A 3 -22.32 15.77 -30.13
C MET A 3 -20.83 15.83 -29.77
N PRO A 4 -19.99 16.50 -30.58
CA PRO A 4 -18.54 16.47 -30.42
C PRO A 4 -18.08 16.99 -29.06
N TRP A 5 -18.87 17.85 -28.42
CA TRP A 5 -18.61 18.35 -27.07
C TRP A 5 -18.73 17.26 -26.00
N VAL A 6 -19.63 16.28 -26.16
CA VAL A 6 -19.74 15.13 -25.23
C VAL A 6 -18.49 14.27 -25.33
N ALA A 7 -18.02 14.02 -26.55
CA ALA A 7 -16.78 13.26 -26.78
C ALA A 7 -15.56 13.99 -26.20
N ALA A 8 -15.48 15.32 -26.34
CA ALA A 8 -14.42 16.13 -25.75
C ALA A 8 -14.43 16.07 -24.22
N ILE A 9 -15.60 16.20 -23.59
CA ILE A 9 -15.73 16.07 -22.13
C ILE A 9 -15.33 14.67 -21.66
N ALA A 10 -15.80 13.62 -22.35
CA ALA A 10 -15.46 12.24 -22.02
C ALA A 10 -13.94 12.00 -22.10
N ALA A 11 -13.28 12.54 -23.12
CA ALA A 11 -11.83 12.46 -23.27
C ALA A 11 -11.09 13.16 -22.12
N VAL A 12 -11.53 14.37 -21.72
CA VAL A 12 -10.93 15.09 -20.58
C VAL A 12 -11.10 14.31 -19.28
N VAL A 13 -12.28 13.77 -19.01
CA VAL A 13 -12.54 12.97 -17.81
C VAL A 13 -11.69 11.70 -17.80
N LEU A 14 -11.54 11.02 -18.94
CA LEU A 14 -10.68 9.85 -19.07
C LEU A 14 -9.22 10.19 -18.77
N LEU A 15 -8.70 11.27 -19.35
CA LEU A 15 -7.32 11.71 -19.11
C LEU A 15 -7.09 12.10 -17.65
N LEU A 16 -8.06 12.78 -17.02
CA LEU A 16 -7.99 13.12 -15.60
C LEU A 16 -8.00 11.86 -14.72
N GLY A 17 -8.86 10.89 -15.02
CA GLY A 17 -8.92 9.61 -14.31
C GLY A 17 -7.61 8.84 -14.41
N LEU A 18 -7.04 8.74 -15.62
CA LEU A 18 -5.73 8.13 -15.85
C LEU A 18 -4.63 8.85 -15.06
N TRP A 19 -4.59 10.18 -15.13
CA TRP A 19 -3.62 10.98 -14.40
C TRP A 19 -3.70 10.76 -12.88
N LEU A 20 -4.91 10.73 -12.31
CA LEU A 20 -5.12 10.43 -10.88
C LEU A 20 -4.65 9.02 -10.51
N MET A 21 -4.90 8.02 -11.37
CA MET A 21 -4.41 6.65 -11.15
C MET A 21 -2.88 6.58 -11.13
N PHE A 22 -2.21 7.24 -12.09
CA PHE A 22 -0.75 7.28 -12.13
C PHE A 22 -0.16 8.07 -10.95
N ALA A 23 -0.75 9.20 -10.59
CA ALA A 23 -0.35 10.00 -9.43
C ALA A 23 -0.48 9.19 -8.15
N GLY A 24 -1.62 8.51 -7.94
CA GLY A 24 -1.85 7.63 -6.79
C GLY A 24 -0.84 6.47 -6.72
N ARG A 25 -0.53 5.84 -7.86
CA ARG A 25 0.50 4.77 -7.91
C ARG A 25 1.90 5.30 -7.58
N GLY A 26 2.22 6.51 -8.03
CA GLY A 26 3.48 7.20 -7.72
C GLY A 26 3.62 7.54 -6.24
N ILE A 27 2.59 8.11 -5.64
CA ILE A 27 2.55 8.43 -4.20
C ILE A 27 2.72 7.16 -3.38
N ARG A 28 1.96 6.10 -3.68
CA ARG A 28 2.09 4.81 -2.98
C ARG A 28 3.51 4.26 -3.03
N ARG A 29 4.16 4.27 -4.21
CA ARG A 29 5.56 3.84 -4.35
C ARG A 29 6.51 4.68 -3.51
N ARG A 30 6.37 6.01 -3.52
CA ARG A 30 7.22 6.93 -2.73
C ARG A 30 7.02 6.77 -1.21
N SER A 31 5.82 6.41 -0.79
CA SER A 31 5.48 6.14 0.61
C SER A 31 5.80 4.71 1.06
N GLY A 32 6.43 3.89 0.22
CA GLY A 32 6.75 2.49 0.55
C GLY A 32 5.55 1.55 0.57
N LEU A 33 4.39 2.00 0.10
CA LEU A 33 3.17 1.17 0.02
C LEU A 33 3.30 0.25 -1.21
N GLY A 34 3.64 -1.01 -0.95
CA GLY A 34 3.87 -2.01 -1.99
C GLY A 34 2.70 -2.17 -2.95
N GLY A 35 3.00 -2.64 -4.16
CA GLY A 35 2.02 -2.92 -5.23
C GLY A 35 1.16 -4.16 -5.00
N GLY A 36 1.36 -4.89 -3.89
CA GLY A 36 0.65 -6.14 -3.61
C GLY A 36 -0.77 -5.96 -3.06
N LYS A 37 -1.50 -7.07 -3.02
CA LYS A 37 -2.88 -7.13 -2.51
C LYS A 37 -2.87 -7.05 -0.98
N THR A 38 -3.57 -6.07 -0.41
CA THR A 38 -3.82 -6.06 1.04
C THR A 38 -4.67 -7.28 1.42
N VAL A 39 -4.13 -8.13 2.29
CA VAL A 39 -4.84 -9.29 2.84
C VAL A 39 -5.46 -8.96 4.20
N SER A 40 -4.80 -8.11 4.97
CA SER A 40 -5.30 -7.60 6.24
C SER A 40 -4.80 -6.17 6.47
N LEU A 41 -5.63 -5.38 7.14
CA LEU A 41 -5.29 -4.04 7.60
C LEU A 41 -5.66 -3.97 9.08
N ASP A 42 -4.64 -3.88 9.92
CA ASP A 42 -4.71 -3.72 11.37
C ASP A 42 -5.77 -4.62 12.03
N ARG A 43 -5.83 -5.90 11.67
CA ARG A 43 -6.87 -6.81 12.18
C ARG A 43 -6.36 -8.13 12.74
N ILE A 44 -5.14 -8.52 12.39
CA ILE A 44 -4.62 -9.84 12.69
C ILE A 44 -3.40 -9.70 13.58
N THR A 45 -3.42 -10.38 14.71
CA THR A 45 -2.23 -10.61 15.54
C THR A 45 -1.54 -11.87 15.02
N LEU A 46 -0.29 -11.73 14.60
CA LEU A 46 0.57 -12.85 14.28
C LEU A 46 1.18 -13.38 15.58
N THR A 47 1.21 -14.69 15.74
CA THR A 47 1.79 -15.35 16.92
C THR A 47 2.76 -16.44 16.49
N SER A 48 3.82 -16.64 17.28
CA SER A 48 4.81 -17.69 17.09
C SER A 48 5.02 -18.43 18.40
N ALA A 49 4.49 -19.66 18.49
CA ALA A 49 4.65 -20.50 19.68
C ALA A 49 6.13 -20.87 19.92
N ARG A 50 6.88 -21.12 18.84
CA ARG A 50 8.31 -21.46 18.92
C ARG A 50 9.16 -20.34 19.53
N LEU A 51 8.83 -19.09 19.20
CA LEU A 51 9.59 -17.92 19.66
C LEU A 51 8.95 -17.22 20.86
N GLY A 52 7.73 -17.62 21.27
CA GLY A 52 6.97 -16.93 22.30
C GLY A 52 6.58 -15.49 21.93
N LEU A 53 6.49 -15.17 20.63
CA LEU A 53 6.25 -13.82 20.14
C LEU A 53 4.81 -13.63 19.69
N ALA A 54 4.28 -12.42 19.90
CA ALA A 54 3.03 -11.95 19.33
C ALA A 54 3.20 -10.51 18.85
N GLY A 55 2.63 -10.18 17.69
CA GLY A 55 2.71 -8.84 17.12
C GLY A 55 1.58 -8.59 16.13
N ARG A 56 1.09 -7.35 16.10
CA ARG A 56 0.04 -6.91 15.18
C ARG A 56 0.65 -5.92 14.19
N PRO A 57 0.92 -6.34 12.95
CA PRO A 57 1.37 -5.43 11.91
C PRO A 57 0.22 -4.54 11.43
N ASP A 58 0.55 -3.30 11.06
CA ASP A 58 -0.43 -2.34 10.51
C ASP A 58 -1.09 -2.89 9.24
N ARG A 59 -0.32 -3.59 8.40
CA ARG A 59 -0.83 -4.13 7.13
C ARG A 59 -0.15 -5.43 6.75
N LEU A 60 -0.90 -6.34 6.13
CA LEU A 60 -0.37 -7.53 5.46
C LEU A 60 -0.60 -7.44 3.96
N VAL A 61 0.46 -7.62 3.19
CA VAL A 61 0.45 -7.52 1.73
C VAL A 61 0.87 -8.84 1.10
N LYS A 62 0.07 -9.36 0.18
CA LYS A 62 0.45 -10.51 -0.65
C LYS A 62 1.06 -10.03 -1.96
N THR A 63 2.30 -10.42 -2.21
CA THR A 63 3.03 -10.19 -3.47
C THR A 63 3.75 -11.46 -3.86
N GLU A 64 3.65 -11.88 -5.12
CA GLU A 64 4.38 -13.05 -5.65
C GLU A 64 4.25 -14.33 -4.80
N GLY A 65 3.06 -14.56 -4.22
CA GLY A 65 2.80 -15.72 -3.36
C GLY A 65 3.22 -15.54 -1.90
N THR A 66 4.05 -14.54 -1.59
CA THR A 66 4.55 -14.25 -0.24
C THR A 66 3.67 -13.23 0.47
N ILE A 67 3.46 -13.42 1.78
CA ILE A 67 2.81 -12.42 2.65
C ILE A 67 3.90 -11.63 3.37
N ILE A 68 3.89 -10.32 3.17
CA ILE A 68 4.85 -9.39 3.75
C ILE A 68 4.09 -8.49 4.75
N PRO A 69 4.49 -8.45 6.03
CA PRO A 69 4.00 -7.43 6.95
C PRO A 69 4.60 -6.07 6.59
N GLU A 70 3.77 -5.03 6.64
CA GLU A 70 4.16 -3.63 6.51
C GLU A 70 3.83 -2.91 7.83
N GLU A 71 4.78 -2.12 8.31
CA GLU A 71 4.64 -1.26 9.49
C GLU A 71 4.77 0.21 9.06
N TRP A 72 3.86 1.07 9.50
CA TRP A 72 3.83 2.47 9.10
C TRP A 72 4.37 3.36 10.22
N LYS A 73 5.27 4.28 9.85
CA LYS A 73 5.76 5.32 10.73
C LYS A 73 5.61 6.67 10.05
N SER A 74 5.02 7.63 10.75
CA SER A 74 4.88 9.02 10.27
C SER A 74 6.22 9.77 10.25
N ALA A 75 7.21 9.29 11.00
CA ALA A 75 8.54 9.89 11.06
C ALA A 75 9.34 9.65 9.76
N ARG A 76 10.01 10.69 9.26
CA ARG A 76 10.92 10.61 8.08
C ARG A 76 12.13 9.71 8.29
N THR A 77 12.51 9.44 9.54
CA THR A 77 13.71 8.66 9.87
C THR A 77 13.31 7.36 10.56
N VAL A 78 13.72 6.24 9.98
CA VAL A 78 13.57 4.91 10.59
C VAL A 78 14.60 4.76 11.69
N ARG A 79 14.14 4.47 12.92
CA ARG A 79 15.00 4.24 14.09
C ARG A 79 15.34 2.75 14.23
N PRO A 80 16.42 2.39 14.94
CA PRO A 80 16.84 1.00 15.09
C PRO A 80 15.73 0.07 15.61
N TRP A 81 14.94 0.51 16.58
CA TRP A 81 13.83 -0.26 17.12
C TRP A 81 12.66 -0.46 16.13
N HIS A 82 12.47 0.44 15.15
CA HIS A 82 11.50 0.21 14.07
C HIS A 82 11.95 -0.94 13.17
N ARG A 83 13.26 -1.13 12.97
CA ARG A 83 13.79 -2.27 12.20
C ARG A 83 13.70 -3.56 12.98
N ALA A 84 14.02 -3.52 14.28
CA ALA A 84 13.91 -4.67 15.16
C ALA A 84 12.49 -5.28 15.20
N GLN A 85 11.44 -4.46 15.09
CA GLN A 85 10.04 -4.94 14.98
C GLN A 85 9.80 -5.82 13.74
N MET A 86 10.55 -5.60 12.66
CA MET A 86 10.45 -6.37 11.43
C MET A 86 11.28 -7.66 11.45
N GLY A 87 12.08 -7.89 12.51
CA GLY A 87 12.95 -9.05 12.63
C GLY A 87 14.19 -9.03 11.74
N VAL A 88 14.64 -7.84 11.31
CA VAL A 88 15.85 -7.58 10.50
C VAL A 88 16.89 -6.77 11.26
#